data_AF-A0A7Y4S1L4-F1
#
_entry.id   AF-A0A7Y4S1L4-F1
#
_cell.length_a   1.000
_cell.length_b   1.000
_cell.length_c   1.000
_cell.angle_alpha   90.00
_cell.angle_beta   90.00
_cell.angle_gamma   90.00
#
_symmetry.space_group_name_H-M   'P 1'
#
loop_
_entity.id
_entity.type
_entity.pdbx_description
1 polymer ?
#
loop_
_entity_poly.entity_id
_entity_poly.type
_entity_poly.pdbx_seq_one_letter_code
_entity_poly.pdbx_strand_id
1 'polypeptide(L)' 'MNAIDTSNIDRSALLKVIDYLEESERLSYEEYVLREFEDFLGEKYTNTQFTLTKKFYGNPNVNHIYAVARRLKDSISA' A
#
# COMPACT_ATOMS: atom_id res chain seq x y z
N MET A 1 -17.00 -25.89 -0.18
CA MET A 1 -16.50 -24.50 -0.13
C MET A 1 -17.65 -23.63 0.32
N ASN A 2 -17.59 -23.06 1.52
CA ASN A 2 -18.60 -22.10 1.95
C ASN A 2 -18.31 -20.78 1.25
N ALA A 3 -19.24 -20.31 0.43
CA ALA A 3 -19.19 -18.96 -0.11
C ALA A 3 -19.26 -17.97 1.06
N ILE A 4 -18.30 -17.06 1.14
CA ILE A 4 -18.37 -15.95 2.07
C ILE A 4 -19.50 -15.05 1.58
N ASP A 5 -20.53 -14.86 2.40
CA ASP A 5 -21.62 -13.93 2.09
C ASP A 5 -21.11 -12.50 2.22
N THR A 6 -20.93 -11.83 1.07
CA THR A 6 -20.44 -10.45 0.99
C THR A 6 -21.57 -9.42 0.92
N SER A 7 -22.85 -9.83 1.04
CA SER A 7 -24.02 -8.96 0.87
C SER A 7 -24.08 -7.81 1.89
N ASN A 8 -23.36 -7.91 3.01
CA ASN A 8 -23.31 -6.93 4.09
C ASN A 8 -21.97 -6.18 4.23
N ILE A 9 -21.04 -6.32 3.28
CA ILE A 9 -19.79 -5.54 3.34
C ILE A 9 -20.09 -4.11 2.88
N ASP A 10 -20.30 -3.22 3.85
CA ASP A 10 -20.39 -1.79 3.60
C ASP A 10 -19.04 -1.31 3.03
N ARG A 11 -19.04 -0.99 1.73
CA ARG A 11 -17.87 -0.47 0.99
C ARG A 11 -17.27 0.75 1.69
N SER A 12 -18.11 1.58 2.34
CA SER A 12 -17.64 2.75 3.08
C SER A 12 -16.91 2.36 4.37
N ALA A 13 -17.39 1.34 5.09
CA ALA A 13 -16.71 0.81 6.27
C ALA A 13 -15.37 0.14 5.89
N LEU A 14 -15.33 -0.60 4.78
CA LEU A 14 -14.12 -1.21 4.26
C LEU A 14 -13.06 -0.16 3.88
N LEU A 15 -13.47 0.91 3.20
CA LEU A 15 -12.57 2.01 2.85
C LEU A 15 -11.97 2.68 4.10
N LYS A 16 -12.75 2.88 5.17
CA LYS A 16 -12.23 3.44 6.43
C LYS A 16 -11.16 2.56 7.07
N VAL A 17 -11.34 1.24 7.05
CA VAL A 17 -10.33 0.31 7.56
C VAL A 17 -9.06 0.38 6.73
N ILE A 18 -9.18 0.45 5.41
CA ILE A 18 -8.04 0.57 4.51
C ILE A 18 -7.31 1.91 4.71
N ASP A 19 -8.04 3.01 4.87
CA ASP A 19 -7.47 4.33 5.19
C ASP A 19 -6.67 4.30 6.49
N TYR A 20 -7.20 3.65 7.52
CA TYR A 20 -6.50 3.48 8.80
C TYR A 20 -5.19 2.70 8.63
N LEU A 21 -5.21 1.60 7.87
CA LEU A 21 -4.01 0.80 7.58
C LEU A 21 -2.97 1.57 6.77
N GLU A 22 -3.40 2.40 5.80
CA GLU A 22 -2.48 3.26 5.07
C GLU A 22 -1.78 4.26 6.00
N GLU A 23 -2.54 4.92 6.88
CA GLU A 23 -2.02 5.94 7.80
C GLU A 23 -1.03 5.31 8.80
N SER A 24 -1.39 4.15 9.39
CA SER A 24 -0.56 3.50 10.41
C SER A 24 0.74 2.91 9.86
N GLU A 25 0.72 2.45 8.60
CA GLU A 25 1.83 1.70 8.00
C GLU A 25 2.72 2.55 7.10
N ARG A 26 2.38 3.84 6.92
CA ARG A 26 3.06 4.71 5.96
C ARG A 26 4.56 4.86 6.24
N LEU A 27 4.94 5.19 7.46
CA LEU A 27 6.35 5.41 7.82
C LEU A 27 7.16 4.12 7.68
N SER A 28 6.63 3.01 8.20
CA SER A 28 7.27 1.70 8.08
C SER A 28 7.43 1.27 6.62
N TYR A 29 6.46 1.62 5.76
CA TYR A 29 6.56 1.37 4.34
C TYR A 29 7.66 2.19 3.66
N GLU A 30 7.77 3.48 3.97
CA GLU A 30 8.83 4.34 3.43
C GLU A 30 10.21 3.78 3.81
N GLU A 31 10.40 3.37 5.07
CA GLU A 31 11.62 2.71 5.55
C GLU A 31 11.87 1.35 4.87
N TYR A 32 10.84 0.52 4.74
CA TYR A 32 10.91 -0.76 4.04
C TYR A 32 11.38 -0.57 2.59
N VAL A 33 10.81 0.40 1.87
CA VAL A 33 11.18 0.64 0.48
C VAL A 33 12.60 1.16 0.36
N LEU A 34 13.00 2.10 1.23
CA LEU A 34 14.37 2.60 1.27
C LEU A 34 15.38 1.47 1.51
N ARG A 35 15.08 0.55 2.43
CA ARG A 35 15.98 -0.57 2.77
C ARG A 35 16.03 -1.65 1.69
N GLU A 36 14.88 -2.10 1.20
CA GLU A 36 14.80 -3.27 0.31
C GLU A 36 15.04 -2.91 -1.16
N PHE A 37 14.89 -1.63 -1.52
CA PHE A 37 15.04 -1.16 -2.91
C PHE A 37 16.07 -0.04 -3.03
N GLU A 38 16.99 0.11 -2.07
CA GLU A 38 18.07 1.10 -2.08
C GLU A 38 18.84 1.10 -3.41
N ASP A 39 19.22 -0.10 -3.87
CA ASP A 39 19.92 -0.32 -5.14
C ASP A 39 19.12 0.14 -6.37
N PHE A 40 17.79 0.06 -6.29
CA PHE A 40 16.88 0.41 -7.38
C PHE A 40 16.53 1.89 -7.41
N LEU A 41 16.57 2.52 -6.23
CA LEU A 41 16.34 3.94 -6.03
C LEU A 41 17.56 4.75 -6.46
N GLY A 42 18.78 4.22 -6.27
CA GLY A 42 20.03 4.91 -6.58
C GLY A 42 20.28 6.14 -5.69
N GLU A 43 21.50 6.68 -5.73
CA GLU A 43 21.94 7.79 -4.84
C GLU A 43 21.08 9.06 -4.92
N LYS A 44 20.25 9.24 -5.96
CA LYS A 44 19.40 10.42 -6.12
C LYS A 44 18.22 10.49 -5.15
N TYR A 45 17.76 9.35 -4.62
CA TYR A 45 16.54 9.27 -3.82
C TYR A 45 16.79 9.11 -2.32
N THR A 46 18.04 9.01 -1.88
CA THR A 46 18.41 8.98 -0.46
C THR A 46 18.20 10.33 0.24
N ASN A 47 18.11 11.43 -0.51
CA ASN A 47 17.95 12.80 0.02
C ASN A 47 16.71 13.56 -0.49
N THR A 48 15.90 12.97 -1.37
CA THR A 48 14.61 13.54 -1.77
C THR A 48 13.49 12.78 -1.11
N GLN A 49 12.51 13.50 -0.53
CA GLN A 49 11.29 12.92 0.01
C GLN A 49 10.75 11.84 -0.94
N PHE A 50 10.82 10.59 -0.50
CA PHE A 50 10.34 9.46 -1.27
C PHE A 50 8.84 9.64 -1.52
N THR A 51 8.46 9.89 -2.76
CA THR A 51 7.05 10.07 -3.11
C THR A 51 6.42 8.72 -3.36
N LEU A 52 5.41 8.38 -2.55
CA LEU A 52 4.65 7.12 -2.60
C LEU A 52 3.79 7.02 -3.88
N THR A 53 4.44 6.74 -5.01
CA THR A 53 3.76 6.63 -6.31
C THR A 53 3.09 5.28 -6.49
N LYS A 54 2.03 5.25 -7.31
CA LYS A 54 1.34 4.02 -7.75
C LYS A 54 2.26 3.01 -8.43
N LYS A 55 3.32 3.48 -9.08
CA LYS A 55 4.34 2.61 -9.68
C LYS A 55 5.05 1.77 -8.61
N PHE A 56 5.35 2.36 -7.45
CA PHE A 56 6.05 1.67 -6.36
C PHE A 56 5.13 0.71 -5.62
N TYR A 57 4.01 1.20 -5.07
CA TYR A 57 3.10 0.32 -4.33
C TYR A 57 2.42 -0.71 -5.24
N GLY A 58 2.34 -0.47 -6.56
CA GLY A 58 1.83 -1.42 -7.54
C GLY A 58 2.81 -2.53 -7.94
N ASN A 59 4.08 -2.44 -7.54
CA ASN A 59 5.08 -3.46 -7.87
C ASN A 59 4.78 -4.76 -7.08
N PRO A 60 4.54 -5.91 -7.73
CA PRO A 60 4.20 -7.15 -7.04
C PRO A 60 5.28 -7.65 -6.07
N ASN A 61 6.55 -7.25 -6.26
CA ASN A 61 7.65 -7.60 -5.35
C ASN A 61 7.60 -6.81 -4.03
N VAL A 62 6.87 -5.69 -3.99
CA VAL A 62 6.66 -4.91 -2.78
C VAL A 62 5.50 -5.56 -2.03
N ASN A 63 5.81 -6.39 -1.04
CA ASN A 63 4.82 -7.12 -0.24
C ASN A 63 4.71 -6.54 1.18
N HIS A 64 4.45 -5.24 1.26
CA HIS A 64 4.21 -4.53 2.51
C HIS A 64 2.72 -4.24 2.70
N ILE A 65 2.26 -4.22 3.94
CA ILE A 65 0.84 -4.01 4.27
C ILE A 65 0.28 -2.69 3.70
N TYR A 66 1.07 -1.60 3.74
CA TYR A 66 0.74 -0.35 3.05
C TYR A 66 0.47 -0.55 1.55
N ALA A 67 1.34 -1.27 0.85
CA ALA A 67 1.20 -1.49 -0.59
C ALA A 67 -0.02 -2.35 -0.92
N VAL A 68 -0.32 -3.35 -0.08
CA VAL A 68 -1.53 -4.17 -0.18
C VAL A 68 -2.77 -3.31 0.04
N ALA A 69 -2.81 -2.50 1.10
CA ALA A 69 -3.91 -1.59 1.40
C ALA A 69 -4.19 -0.63 0.23
N ARG A 70 -3.15 0.00 -0.34
CA ARG A 70 -3.27 0.87 -1.52
C ARG A 70 -3.84 0.17 -2.74
N ARG A 71 -3.39 -1.06 -3.05
CA ARG A 71 -3.92 -1.85 -4.18
C ARG A 71 -5.39 -2.21 -3.97
N LEU A 72 -5.76 -2.56 -2.75
CA LEU A 72 -7.14 -2.86 -2.39
C LEU A 72 -8.01 -1.60 -2.53
N LYS A 73 -7.57 -0.45 -2.01
CA LYS A 73 -8.27 0.82 -2.16
C LYS A 73 -8.48 1.20 -3.62
N ASP A 74 -7.44 1.09 -4.44
CA ASP A 74 -7.52 1.38 -5.88
C ASP A 74 -8.54 0.43 -6.56
N SER A 75 -8.55 -0.85 -6.19
CA SER A 75 -9.48 -1.84 -6.76
C SER A 75 -10.93 -1.61 -6.30
N ILE A 76 -11.11 -1.17 -5.06
CA ILE A 76 -12.42 -0.86 -4.49
C ILE A 76 -12.92 0.49 -4.99
N SER A 77 -12.06 1.43 -5.40
CA SER A 77 -12.46 2.78 -5.82
C SER A 77 -12.61 2.95 -7.34
N ALA A 78 -12.10 2.00 -8.13
CA ALA A 78 -12.33 1.88 -9.56
C ALA A 78 -13.80 1.55 -9.89
#